data_AF-A0A7C2WS32-F1
#
_entry.id   AF-A0A7C2WS32-F1
#
_cell.length_a   1.000
_cell.length_b   1.000
_cell.length_c   1.000
_cell.angle_alpha   90.00
_cell.angle_beta   90.00
_cell.angle_gamma   90.00
#
_symmetry.space_group_name_H-M   'P 1'
#
loop_
_entity.id
_entity.type
_entity.pdbx_description
1 polymer ?
#
loop_
_entity_poly.entity_id
_entity_poly.type
_entity_poly.pdbx_seq_one_letter_code
_entity_poly.pdbx_strand_id
1 'polypeptide(L)'
;MFTININKSYESSKSVLLNMADYKLPNSEKFGRIFDRIPKVIQQTGFNMFDYDKVFTDKATNDLIRTGKTIGCFYIESPGMRSLLKRLDCKSFEMLTAASSVIRPGVAESGMMKEFIERHKDPSRRKYLVPEMEKYLGETYGVMIYQEDVIKVAHHVVGLSLEEADLLRRAMSGKMRSHKAMQLIVDKFFACC
;
A
#
# COMPACT_ATOMS: atom_id res chain seq x y z
N MET A 1 -9.07 -14.09 -6.97
CA MET A 1 -9.80 -13.64 -5.76
C MET A 1 -9.78 -14.79 -4.77
N PHE A 2 -8.82 -14.83 -3.85
CA PHE A 2 -8.84 -15.80 -2.75
C PHE A 2 -9.62 -15.17 -1.60
N THR A 3 -10.94 -15.38 -1.62
CA THR A 3 -11.81 -15.07 -0.50
C THR A 3 -11.60 -16.17 0.53
N ILE A 4 -10.88 -15.88 1.61
CA ILE A 4 -10.90 -16.76 2.78
C ILE A 4 -12.27 -16.57 3.43
N ASN A 5 -13.14 -17.56 3.22
CA ASN A 5 -14.48 -17.60 3.78
C ASN A 5 -14.36 -17.94 5.28
N ILE A 6 -14.28 -16.93 6.13
CA ILE A 6 -14.26 -17.11 7.59
C ILE A 6 -15.70 -17.31 8.06
N ASN A 7 -16.28 -18.46 7.74
CA ASN A 7 -17.47 -18.95 8.43
C ASN A 7 -17.03 -19.87 9.56
N LYS A 8 -16.74 -19.27 10.72
CA LYS A 8 -16.84 -19.96 12.00
C LYS A 8 -17.39 -18.99 13.04
N SER A 9 -18.54 -19.40 13.57
CA SER A 9 -19.34 -18.81 14.63
C SER A 9 -18.47 -18.20 15.72
N TYR A 10 -18.53 -16.87 15.87
CA TYR A 10 -17.91 -16.16 16.98
C TYR A 10 -18.83 -16.26 18.20
N GLU A 11 -18.58 -17.25 19.05
CA GLU A 11 -19.04 -17.21 20.43
C GLU A 11 -18.29 -16.09 21.18
N SER A 12 -19.09 -15.22 21.79
CA SER A 12 -18.65 -14.09 22.58
C SER A 12 -18.06 -14.53 23.92
N SER A 13 -16.73 -14.63 24.07
CA SER A 13 -16.06 -14.40 25.37
C SER A 13 -14.51 -14.38 25.31
N LYS A 14 -13.93 -13.39 26.01
CA LYS A 14 -12.54 -13.27 26.52
C LYS A 14 -11.43 -12.75 25.57
N SER A 15 -10.98 -11.53 25.91
CA SER A 15 -9.79 -10.78 25.45
C SER A 15 -9.40 -10.87 23.96
N VAL A 16 -9.68 -9.78 23.24
CA VAL A 16 -9.31 -9.56 21.82
C VAL A 16 -7.78 -9.47 21.60
N LEU A 17 -6.99 -9.42 22.67
CA LEU A 17 -5.53 -9.30 22.59
C LEU A 17 -4.87 -10.69 22.65
N LEU A 18 -4.16 -11.02 21.59
CA LEU A 18 -3.38 -12.25 21.46
C LEU A 18 -2.07 -12.07 22.25
N ASN A 19 -1.85 -12.84 23.32
CA ASN A 19 -0.53 -12.88 23.95
C ASN A 19 0.42 -13.68 23.07
N MET A 20 1.38 -13.01 22.41
CA MET A 20 2.35 -13.66 21.53
C MET A 20 3.24 -14.67 22.25
N ALA A 21 3.49 -14.48 23.55
CA ALA A 21 4.28 -15.44 24.34
C ALA A 21 3.56 -16.79 24.51
N ASP A 22 2.23 -16.78 24.53
CA ASP A 22 1.38 -17.97 24.74
C ASP A 22 0.73 -18.47 23.44
N TYR A 23 0.89 -17.73 22.33
CA TYR A 23 0.25 -18.06 21.07
C TYR A 23 0.93 -19.23 20.38
N LYS A 24 0.30 -20.40 20.46
CA LYS A 24 0.66 -21.55 19.63
C LYS A 24 -0.07 -21.45 18.29
N LEU A 25 0.70 -21.44 17.20
CA LEU A 25 0.18 -21.51 15.83
C LEU A 25 -0.78 -22.71 15.69
N PRO A 26 -2.08 -22.48 15.38
CA PRO A 26 -3.03 -23.55 15.19
C PRO A 26 -2.59 -24.44 14.03
N ASN A 27 -2.58 -25.77 14.22
CA ASN A 27 -2.09 -26.74 13.23
C ASN A 27 -0.61 -26.59 12.84
N SER A 28 0.25 -26.04 13.70
CA SER A 28 1.72 -25.99 13.49
C SER A 28 2.33 -27.33 13.04
N GLU A 29 1.81 -28.45 13.54
CA GLU A 29 2.24 -29.81 13.14
C GLU A 29 1.81 -30.22 11.72
N LYS A 30 0.77 -29.58 11.16
CA LYS A 30 0.29 -29.82 9.78
C LYS A 30 0.89 -28.87 8.75
N PHE A 31 1.54 -27.80 9.21
CA PHE A 31 2.35 -26.98 8.31
C PHE A 31 3.63 -27.76 8.03
N GLY A 32 3.74 -28.32 6.82
CA GLY A 32 5.04 -28.51 6.21
C GLY A 32 5.82 -27.19 6.25
N ARG A 33 7.14 -27.23 5.99
CA ARG A 33 7.94 -25.99 5.90
C ARG A 33 7.16 -24.97 5.05
N ILE A 34 6.85 -23.80 5.63
CA ILE A 34 6.05 -22.73 4.99
C ILE A 34 6.62 -22.33 3.64
N PHE A 35 7.93 -22.51 3.49
CA PHE A 35 8.63 -22.42 2.24
C PHE A 35 8.91 -23.83 1.74
N ASP A 36 8.50 -24.12 0.50
CA ASP A 36 9.10 -25.20 -0.27
C ASP A 36 10.63 -25.10 -0.15
N ARG A 37 11.32 -26.25 -0.18
CA ARG A 37 12.78 -26.22 -0.35
C ARG A 37 13.05 -25.32 -1.54
N ILE A 38 13.80 -24.23 -1.32
CA ILE A 38 14.36 -23.38 -2.37
C ILE A 38 14.71 -24.32 -3.53
N PRO A 39 14.03 -24.20 -4.69
CA PRO A 39 14.21 -25.14 -5.79
C PRO A 39 15.71 -25.35 -5.98
N LYS A 40 16.17 -26.60 -6.12
CA LYS A 40 17.63 -26.90 -6.23
C LYS A 40 18.32 -26.03 -7.28
N VAL A 41 17.57 -25.62 -8.30
CA VAL A 41 17.96 -24.66 -9.34
C VAL A 41 18.47 -23.34 -8.73
N ILE A 42 17.80 -22.76 -7.73
CA ILE A 42 18.22 -21.51 -7.08
C ILE A 42 19.49 -21.70 -6.23
N GLN A 43 19.70 -22.90 -5.66
CA GLN A 43 20.96 -23.21 -4.97
C GLN A 43 22.16 -23.25 -5.95
N GLN A 44 21.90 -23.52 -7.23
CA GLN A 44 22.91 -23.56 -8.28
C GLN A 44 23.18 -22.20 -8.92
N THR A 45 22.29 -21.20 -8.76
CA THR A 45 22.46 -19.86 -9.35
C THR A 45 23.30 -18.91 -8.48
N GLY A 46 23.63 -19.30 -7.25
CA GLY A 46 24.28 -18.41 -6.27
C GLY A 46 23.39 -17.24 -5.83
N PHE A 47 22.08 -17.30 -6.08
CA PHE A 47 21.14 -16.27 -5.68
C PHE A 47 20.87 -16.34 -4.17
N ASN A 48 21.31 -15.32 -3.45
CA ASN A 48 20.99 -15.14 -2.04
C ASN A 48 19.67 -14.38 -1.89
N MET A 49 18.60 -15.06 -1.49
CA MET A 49 17.30 -14.43 -1.26
C MET A 49 17.25 -13.50 -0.03
N PHE A 50 18.29 -13.54 0.83
CA PHE A 50 18.44 -12.66 1.98
C PHE A 50 19.30 -11.42 1.69
N ASP A 51 19.78 -11.27 0.45
CA ASP A 51 20.45 -10.05 -0.01
C ASP A 51 19.39 -9.01 -0.38
N TYR A 52 18.97 -8.24 0.63
CA TYR A 52 17.91 -7.24 0.47
C TYR A 52 18.31 -6.08 -0.43
N ASP A 53 19.60 -5.69 -0.47
CA ASP A 53 20.06 -4.61 -1.34
C ASP A 53 19.84 -4.97 -2.81
N LYS A 54 20.19 -6.21 -3.17
CA LYS A 54 20.02 -6.71 -4.54
C LYS A 54 18.55 -6.78 -4.98
N VAL A 55 17.62 -6.96 -4.05
CA VAL A 55 16.17 -6.94 -4.35
C VAL A 55 15.71 -5.58 -4.89
N PHE A 56 16.34 -4.48 -4.45
CA PHE A 56 15.97 -3.13 -4.87
C PHE A 56 16.79 -2.62 -6.06
N THR A 57 18.02 -3.13 -6.26
CA THR A 57 18.95 -2.57 -7.26
C THR A 57 19.17 -3.45 -8.49
N ASP A 58 18.57 -4.65 -8.58
CA ASP A 58 18.78 -5.53 -9.73
C ASP A 58 18.15 -4.99 -11.02
N LYS A 59 19.01 -4.48 -11.90
CA LYS A 59 18.60 -3.88 -13.17
C LYS A 59 17.84 -4.86 -14.07
N ALA A 60 18.24 -6.14 -14.08
CA ALA A 60 17.58 -7.14 -14.92
C ALA A 60 16.11 -7.36 -14.50
N THR A 61 15.86 -7.45 -13.20
CA THR A 61 14.50 -7.50 -12.62
C THR A 61 13.71 -6.24 -12.95
N ASN A 62 14.30 -5.06 -12.78
CA ASN A 62 13.64 -3.80 -13.11
C ASN A 62 13.24 -3.74 -14.59
N ASP A 63 14.10 -4.20 -15.51
CA ASP A 63 13.77 -4.24 -16.95
C ASP A 63 12.62 -5.22 -17.28
N LEU A 64 12.53 -6.35 -16.59
CA LEU A 64 11.40 -7.29 -16.74
C LEU A 64 10.09 -6.66 -16.26
N ILE A 65 10.10 -6.00 -15.11
CA ILE A 65 8.93 -5.31 -14.54
C ILE A 65 8.48 -4.17 -15.46
N ARG A 66 9.42 -3.31 -15.86
CA ARG A 66 9.21 -2.16 -16.76
C ARG A 66 8.59 -2.57 -18.10
N THR A 67 9.01 -3.71 -18.64
CA THR A 67 8.47 -4.27 -19.90
C THR A 67 7.25 -5.16 -19.70
N GLY A 68 6.72 -5.28 -18.48
CA GLY A 68 5.56 -6.10 -18.15
C GLY A 68 5.76 -7.59 -18.43
N LYS A 69 7.00 -8.09 -18.36
CA LYS A 69 7.37 -9.51 -18.51
C LYS A 69 7.36 -10.21 -17.15
N THR A 70 6.21 -10.19 -16.49
CA THR A 70 6.02 -10.59 -15.09
C THR A 70 5.05 -11.76 -14.92
N ILE A 71 4.88 -12.59 -15.95
CA ILE A 71 4.05 -13.80 -15.84
C ILE A 71 4.70 -14.75 -14.82
N GLY A 72 3.93 -15.22 -13.83
CA GLY A 72 4.43 -16.05 -12.73
C GLY A 72 5.06 -15.25 -11.59
N CYS A 73 5.11 -13.91 -11.68
CA CYS A 73 5.48 -13.05 -10.57
C CYS A 73 4.25 -12.74 -9.72
N PHE A 74 4.31 -13.11 -8.44
CA PHE A 74 3.23 -12.84 -7.49
C PHE A 74 2.80 -11.37 -7.53
N TYR A 75 1.49 -11.14 -7.46
CA TYR A 75 0.85 -9.81 -7.41
C TYR A 75 0.89 -9.00 -8.71
N ILE A 76 1.88 -9.21 -9.60
CA ILE A 76 2.12 -8.35 -10.77
C ILE A 76 2.01 -9.04 -12.13
N GLU A 77 1.44 -10.25 -12.17
CA GLU A 77 1.25 -11.05 -13.40
C GLU A 77 0.01 -10.69 -14.21
N SER A 78 -0.97 -10.01 -13.61
CA SER A 78 -2.27 -9.78 -14.26
C SER A 78 -2.13 -8.91 -15.53
N PRO A 79 -2.97 -9.10 -16.56
CA PRO A 79 -2.91 -8.30 -17.78
C PRO A 79 -3.02 -6.80 -17.52
N GLY A 80 -3.91 -6.40 -16.60
CA GLY A 80 -4.09 -5.02 -16.19
C GLY A 80 -2.85 -4.45 -15.52
N MET A 81 -2.24 -5.17 -14.57
CA MET A 81 -1.02 -4.73 -13.90
C MET A 81 0.13 -4.58 -14.90
N ARG A 82 0.34 -5.57 -15.76
CA ARG A 82 1.39 -5.54 -16.78
C ARG A 82 1.25 -4.35 -17.73
N SER A 83 0.02 -4.00 -18.10
CA SER A 83 -0.28 -2.80 -18.90
C SER A 83 0.07 -1.52 -18.12
N LEU A 84 -0.31 -1.45 -16.84
CA LEU A 84 -0.01 -0.31 -15.98
C LEU A 84 1.51 -0.12 -15.79
N LEU A 85 2.26 -1.18 -15.50
CA LEU A 85 3.72 -1.13 -15.32
C LEU A 85 4.43 -0.58 -16.55
N LYS A 86 4.00 -0.99 -17.75
CA LYS A 86 4.52 -0.44 -19.03
C LYS A 86 4.18 1.05 -19.18
N ARG A 87 2.96 1.45 -18.83
CA ARG A 87 2.52 2.86 -18.93
C ARG A 87 3.27 3.78 -17.97
N LEU A 88 3.71 3.25 -16.82
CA LEU A 88 4.46 3.96 -15.79
C LEU A 88 5.98 3.84 -15.97
N ASP A 89 6.48 3.11 -16.99
CA ASP A 89 7.91 2.83 -17.15
C ASP A 89 8.59 2.48 -15.80
N CYS A 90 7.97 1.56 -15.05
CA CYS A 90 8.29 1.30 -13.65
C CYS A 90 9.76 0.87 -13.46
N LYS A 91 10.55 1.69 -12.77
CA LYS A 91 12.00 1.52 -12.58
C LYS A 91 12.44 1.29 -11.14
N SER A 92 11.55 1.52 -10.18
CA SER A 92 11.86 1.48 -8.76
C SER A 92 10.79 0.71 -8.00
N PHE A 93 11.16 0.26 -6.81
CA PHE A 93 10.27 -0.47 -5.92
C PHE A 93 9.11 0.40 -5.40
N GLU A 94 9.36 1.69 -5.19
CA GLU A 94 8.35 2.68 -4.77
C GLU A 94 7.29 2.83 -5.86
N MET A 95 7.70 2.94 -7.13
CA MET A 95 6.79 3.01 -8.27
C MET A 95 5.98 1.71 -8.43
N LEU A 96 6.62 0.56 -8.19
CA LEU A 96 5.94 -0.74 -8.20
C LEU A 96 4.86 -0.81 -7.11
N THR A 97 5.20 -0.33 -5.91
CA THR A 97 4.29 -0.27 -4.76
C THR A 97 3.12 0.67 -5.06
N ALA A 98 3.39 1.86 -5.59
CA ALA A 98 2.36 2.83 -6.00
C ALA A 98 1.44 2.25 -7.10
N ALA A 99 2.00 1.60 -8.13
CA ALA A 99 1.23 0.93 -9.18
C ALA A 99 0.28 -0.13 -8.60
N SER A 100 0.76 -0.89 -7.61
CA SER A 100 -0.03 -1.92 -6.93
C SER A 100 -1.20 -1.36 -6.10
N SER A 101 -1.04 -0.14 -5.58
CA SER A 101 -2.08 0.55 -4.83
C SER A 101 -3.14 1.16 -5.75
N VAL A 102 -2.74 1.80 -6.86
CA VAL A 102 -3.69 2.54 -7.73
C VAL A 102 -4.54 1.66 -8.63
N ILE A 103 -4.10 0.43 -8.93
CA ILE A 103 -4.86 -0.49 -9.80
C ILE A 103 -6.09 -1.11 -9.12
N ARG A 104 -6.26 -0.90 -7.81
CA ARG A 104 -7.40 -1.45 -7.07
C ARG A 104 -8.71 -0.83 -7.60
N PRO A 105 -9.81 -1.61 -7.73
CA PRO A 105 -11.04 -1.15 -8.37
C PRO A 105 -11.53 0.23 -7.88
N GLY A 106 -11.61 0.44 -6.56
CA GLY A 106 -12.07 1.72 -6.01
C GLY A 106 -11.17 2.93 -6.32
N VAL A 107 -9.87 2.74 -6.54
CA VAL A 107 -8.93 3.83 -6.90
C VAL A 107 -8.86 4.02 -8.42
N ALA A 108 -9.01 2.93 -9.17
CA ALA A 108 -9.06 2.98 -10.63
C ALA A 108 -10.33 3.66 -11.15
N GLU A 109 -11.48 3.39 -10.51
CA GLU A 109 -12.79 3.94 -10.87
C GLU A 109 -12.95 5.42 -10.50
N SER A 110 -12.26 5.89 -9.45
CA SER A 110 -12.32 7.29 -9.00
C SER A 110 -11.56 8.29 -9.89
N GLY A 111 -10.87 7.80 -10.93
CA GLY A 111 -10.01 8.62 -11.79
C GLY A 111 -8.63 8.92 -11.19
N MET A 112 -8.36 8.54 -9.94
CA MET A 112 -7.07 8.75 -9.28
C MET A 112 -5.92 8.04 -9.99
N MET A 113 -6.15 6.81 -10.48
CA MET A 113 -5.16 6.09 -11.28
C MET A 113 -4.78 6.86 -12.55
N LYS A 114 -5.75 7.48 -13.23
CA LYS A 114 -5.49 8.28 -14.43
C LYS A 114 -4.66 9.51 -14.09
N GLU A 115 -5.04 10.24 -13.05
CA GLU A 115 -4.31 11.43 -12.61
C GLU A 115 -2.86 11.11 -12.21
N PHE A 116 -2.64 10.00 -11.48
CA PHE A 116 -1.30 9.55 -11.13
C PHE A 116 -0.42 9.27 -12.36
N ILE A 117 -0.95 8.55 -13.36
CA ILE A 117 -0.22 8.24 -14.60
C ILE A 117 0.11 9.53 -15.37
N GLU A 118 -0.82 10.46 -15.43
CA GLU A 118 -0.65 11.71 -16.16
C GLU A 118 0.40 12.61 -15.52
N ARG A 119 0.39 12.75 -14.19
CA ARG A 119 1.42 13.52 -13.44
C ARG A 119 2.80 12.84 -13.41
N HIS A 120 2.81 11.52 -13.47
CA HIS A 120 4.05 10.78 -13.62
C HIS A 120 4.74 11.10 -14.95
N LYS A 121 3.97 11.10 -16.05
CA LYS A 121 4.47 11.36 -17.40
C LYS A 121 4.78 12.82 -17.69
N ASP A 122 4.02 13.74 -17.10
CA ASP A 122 4.14 15.16 -17.35
C ASP A 122 4.34 15.93 -16.03
N PRO A 123 5.58 16.37 -15.74
CA PRO A 123 5.87 17.19 -14.57
C PRO A 123 5.06 18.49 -14.48
N SER A 124 4.65 19.08 -15.61
CA SER A 124 3.86 20.33 -15.62
C SER A 124 2.45 20.15 -15.03
N ARG A 125 1.98 18.91 -14.95
CA ARG A 125 0.68 18.56 -14.37
C ARG A 125 0.72 18.33 -12.86
N ARG A 126 1.90 18.33 -12.24
CA ARG A 126 2.04 18.15 -10.79
C ARG A 126 1.53 19.40 -10.08
N LYS A 127 0.29 19.31 -9.59
CA LYS A 127 -0.37 20.37 -8.85
C LYS A 127 -0.52 19.96 -7.39
N TYR A 128 -0.04 20.82 -6.50
CA TYR A 128 -0.21 20.70 -5.06
C TYR A 128 -1.19 21.77 -4.60
N LEU A 129 -2.04 21.47 -3.61
CA LEU A 129 -3.00 22.46 -3.10
C LEU A 129 -2.26 23.58 -2.36
N VAL A 130 -1.20 23.22 -1.64
CA VAL A 130 -0.27 24.14 -0.99
C VAL A 130 1.17 23.64 -1.18
N PRO A 131 2.19 24.52 -1.23
CA PRO A 131 3.59 24.13 -1.49
C PRO A 131 4.13 23.06 -0.54
N GLU A 132 3.71 23.08 0.74
CA GLU A 132 4.15 22.15 1.78
C GLU A 132 3.79 20.69 1.45
N MET A 133 2.73 20.46 0.67
CA MET A 133 2.33 19.11 0.26
C MET A 133 3.35 18.44 -0.64
N GLU A 134 4.17 19.19 -1.39
CA GLU A 134 5.21 18.62 -2.24
C GLU A 134 6.23 17.82 -1.43
N LYS A 135 6.57 18.30 -0.22
CA LYS A 135 7.50 17.61 0.68
C LYS A 135 7.00 16.22 1.10
N TYR A 136 5.70 16.05 1.28
CA TYR A 136 5.12 14.83 1.84
C TYR A 136 4.50 13.90 0.79
N LEU A 137 4.08 14.45 -0.35
CA LEU A 137 3.41 13.76 -1.44
C LEU A 137 4.17 13.84 -2.77
N GLY A 138 5.43 14.31 -2.76
CA GLY A 138 6.25 14.41 -3.96
C GLY A 138 6.42 13.08 -4.68
N GLU A 139 6.60 12.01 -3.91
CA GLU A 139 6.75 10.62 -4.41
C GLU A 139 5.52 10.13 -5.19
N THR A 140 4.33 10.64 -4.84
CA THR A 140 3.05 10.30 -5.49
C THR A 140 2.51 11.43 -6.35
N TYR A 141 3.33 12.43 -6.66
CA TYR A 141 2.98 13.58 -7.48
C TYR A 141 1.78 14.39 -6.94
N GLY A 142 1.61 14.41 -5.62
CA GLY A 142 0.48 15.08 -4.96
C GLY A 142 -0.82 14.26 -4.95
N VAL A 143 -0.81 13.02 -5.45
CA VAL A 143 -1.97 12.12 -5.39
C VAL A 143 -1.90 11.31 -4.11
N MET A 144 -2.90 11.40 -3.23
CA MET A 144 -2.95 10.63 -1.99
C MET A 144 -3.36 9.19 -2.30
N ILE A 145 -2.39 8.28 -2.35
CA ILE A 145 -2.60 6.87 -2.73
C ILE A 145 -2.61 5.97 -1.49
N TYR A 146 -1.90 6.39 -0.44
CA TYR A 146 -1.73 5.65 0.81
C TYR A 146 -2.65 6.18 1.91
N GLN A 147 -2.97 5.33 2.88
CA GLN A 147 -3.71 5.74 4.06
C GLN A 147 -2.91 6.71 4.92
N GLU A 148 -1.60 6.53 4.90
CA GLU A 148 -0.57 7.33 5.52
C GLU A 148 -0.51 8.74 4.94
N ASP A 149 -0.86 8.93 3.66
CA ASP A 149 -0.87 10.26 3.03
C ASP A 149 -1.91 11.18 3.67
N VAL A 150 -3.08 10.64 4.06
CA VAL A 150 -4.11 11.38 4.80
C VAL A 150 -3.56 11.84 6.15
N ILE A 151 -2.83 10.96 6.84
CA ILE A 151 -2.25 11.27 8.16
C ILE A 151 -1.15 12.33 8.00
N LYS A 152 -0.26 12.19 7.02
CA LYS A 152 0.83 13.14 6.74
C LYS A 152 0.28 14.54 6.45
N VAL A 153 -0.74 14.65 5.60
CA VAL A 153 -1.35 15.95 5.26
C VAL A 153 -2.04 16.56 6.47
N ALA A 154 -2.89 15.79 7.16
CA ALA A 154 -3.59 16.25 8.35
C ALA A 154 -2.62 16.74 9.45
N HIS A 155 -1.50 16.05 9.65
CA HIS A 155 -0.52 16.42 10.67
C HIS A 155 0.36 17.58 10.23
N HIS A 156 1.01 17.48 9.07
CA HIS A 156 2.06 18.43 8.69
C HIS A 156 1.57 19.66 7.94
N VAL A 157 0.42 19.58 7.27
CA VAL A 157 -0.15 20.70 6.50
C VAL A 157 -1.20 21.42 7.34
N VAL A 158 -2.03 20.67 8.07
CA VAL A 158 -3.14 21.23 8.85
C VAL A 158 -2.80 21.38 10.33
N GLY A 159 -1.76 20.72 10.84
CA GLY A 159 -1.34 20.88 12.24
C GLY A 159 -2.16 20.07 13.25
N LEU A 160 -2.90 19.05 12.82
CA LEU A 160 -3.51 18.08 13.74
C LEU A 160 -2.44 17.24 14.44
N SER A 161 -2.70 16.72 15.63
CA SER A 161 -1.83 15.69 16.21
C SER A 161 -1.91 14.38 15.41
N LEU A 162 -0.92 13.50 15.54
CA LEU A 162 -0.94 12.19 14.87
C LEU A 162 -2.14 11.32 15.27
N GLU A 163 -2.58 11.41 16.53
CA GLU A 163 -3.76 10.72 17.02
C GLU A 163 -5.03 11.23 16.34
N GLU A 164 -5.18 12.55 16.24
CA GLU A 164 -6.31 13.20 15.56
C GLU A 164 -6.31 12.92 14.06
N ALA A 165 -5.12 12.90 13.44
CA ALA A 165 -4.96 12.58 12.03
C ALA A 165 -5.36 11.11 11.71
N ASP A 166 -4.99 10.14 12.55
CA ASP A 166 -5.46 8.75 12.40
C ASP A 166 -6.96 8.64 12.68
N LEU A 167 -7.48 9.40 13.65
CA LEU A 167 -8.92 9.45 13.93
C LEU A 167 -9.71 9.98 12.73
N LEU A 168 -9.24 11.06 12.09
CA LEU A 168 -9.79 11.62 10.86
C LEU A 168 -9.82 10.56 9.74
N ARG A 169 -8.69 9.89 9.51
CA ARG A 169 -8.57 8.83 8.49
C ARG A 169 -9.56 7.68 8.73
N ARG A 170 -9.72 7.23 9.99
CA ARG A 170 -10.71 6.21 10.35
C ARG A 170 -12.15 6.69 10.14
N ALA A 171 -12.40 7.97 10.42
CA ALA A 171 -13.70 8.61 10.23
C ALA A 171 -14.10 8.62 8.75
N MET A 172 -13.20 9.05 7.87
CA MET A 172 -13.41 9.04 6.42
C MET A 172 -13.68 7.64 5.86
N SER A 173 -13.17 6.60 6.51
CA SER A 173 -13.40 5.20 6.11
C SER A 173 -14.74 4.64 6.60
N GLY A 174 -15.60 5.45 7.21
CA GLY A 174 -16.89 5.01 7.77
C GLY A 174 -16.77 4.11 9.00
N LYS A 175 -15.59 4.02 9.61
CA LYS A 175 -15.32 3.13 10.76
C LYS A 175 -15.53 3.79 12.11
N MET A 176 -15.88 5.08 12.13
CA MET A 176 -16.18 5.82 13.35
C MET A 176 -17.66 5.71 13.70
N ARG A 177 -17.94 5.36 14.97
CA ARG A 177 -19.31 5.18 15.47
C ARG A 177 -19.98 6.48 15.92
N SER A 178 -19.25 7.59 16.05
CA SER A 178 -19.76 8.85 16.61
C SER A 178 -19.64 10.01 15.64
N HIS A 179 -20.80 10.50 15.16
CA HIS A 179 -20.92 11.68 14.31
C HIS A 179 -20.41 12.96 15.00
N LYS A 180 -20.60 13.07 16.32
CA LYS A 180 -20.13 14.23 17.11
C LYS A 180 -18.59 14.31 17.14
N ALA A 181 -17.92 13.17 17.27
CA ALA A 181 -16.46 13.12 17.24
C ALA A 181 -15.90 13.51 15.87
N MET A 182 -16.58 13.12 14.78
CA MET A 182 -16.20 13.55 13.43
C MET A 182 -16.33 15.06 13.28
N GLN A 183 -17.44 15.65 13.73
CA GLN A 183 -17.64 17.10 13.64
C GLN A 183 -16.55 17.89 14.37
N LEU A 184 -16.17 17.46 15.58
CA LEU A 184 -15.09 18.13 16.34
C LEU A 184 -13.74 18.13 15.59
N ILE A 185 -13.43 17.03 14.91
CA ILE A 185 -12.19 16.94 14.12
C ILE A 185 -12.27 17.85 12.89
N VAL A 186 -13.44 17.92 12.24
CA VAL A 186 -13.68 18.82 11.11
C VAL A 186 -13.57 20.29 11.54
N ASP A 187 -14.18 20.65 12.66
CA ASP A 187 -14.11 22.01 13.20
C ASP A 187 -12.67 22.39 13.54
N LYS A 188 -11.92 21.47 14.14
CA LYS A 188 -10.49 21.67 14.45
C LYS A 188 -9.64 21.77 13.18
N PHE A 189 -9.92 20.95 12.17
CA PHE A 189 -9.25 21.02 10.87
C PHE A 189 -9.37 22.42 10.27
N PHE A 190 -10.60 22.98 10.24
CA PHE A 190 -10.84 24.32 9.71
C PHE A 190 -10.31 25.44 10.60
N ALA A 191 -10.23 25.23 11.92
CA ALA A 191 -9.63 26.22 12.83
C ALA A 191 -8.11 26.34 12.68
N CYS A 192 -7.45 25.33 12.12
CA CYS A 192 -6.00 25.35 11.88
C CYS A 192 -5.60 25.82 10.47
N CYS A 193 -6.57 26.02 9.57
CA CYS A 193 -6.36 26.54 8.22
C CYS A 193 -6.44 28.08 8.22
#